data_AF-A0AA43HXG2-F1
#
_entry.id   AF-A0AA43HXG2-F1
#
_cell.length_a   1.000
_cell.length_b   1.000
_cell.length_c   1.000
_cell.angle_alpha   90.00
_cell.angle_beta   90.00
_cell.angle_gamma   90.00
#
_symmetry.space_group_name_H-M   'P 1'
#
loop_
_entity.id
_entity.type
_entity.pdbx_description
1 polymer ?
#
loop_
_entity_poly.entity_id
_entity_poly.type
_entity_poly.pdbx_seq_one_letter_code
_entity_poly.pdbx_strand_id
1 'polypeptide(L)'
;MQKLLNHRVYIIIIAIALVLGITFLVRSCMYSKEIQATVSPLDVETGIPVSYADSTKGADKWYWEFGNGDTSSDRRGEYVFPETGKYQIRLTVNGNLEKKFIVNVRSPKKDESLDLIKIDAPKEALQGEYITFRGVGNSKDWRWEFGETGQVDAIEKNAIYKYELPGRYIVQLRTEETKYPVVHQIDIIPQYSDTDTTDVASIIGNDIKEKLQAIVDQKPFNKNYNYVMSTYLCNNPNTLVIVNNDKKNDFYSYCQGLKIIGRKRTIIENVLIDVEETESCINKLIVIQTDLEQ
;
A
#
# COMPACT_ATOMS: atom_id res chain seq x y z
N MET A 1 -78.43 -62.83 -32.00
CA MET A 1 -77.05 -62.31 -31.83
C MET A 1 -76.94 -60.94 -31.13
N GLN A 2 -78.04 -60.19 -30.93
CA GLN A 2 -77.99 -58.80 -30.40
C GLN A 2 -77.92 -58.68 -28.86
N LYS A 3 -78.52 -59.62 -28.10
CA LYS A 3 -78.48 -59.61 -26.62
C LYS A 3 -77.09 -59.83 -26.01
N LEU A 4 -76.24 -60.62 -26.67
CA LEU A 4 -74.86 -60.89 -26.23
C LEU A 4 -73.93 -59.68 -26.43
N LEU A 5 -74.23 -58.82 -27.42
CA LEU A 5 -73.46 -57.60 -27.69
C LEU A 5 -73.72 -56.55 -26.59
N ASN A 6 -74.98 -56.34 -26.20
CA ASN A 6 -75.34 -55.39 -25.13
C ASN A 6 -74.80 -55.80 -23.76
N HIS A 7 -74.76 -57.10 -23.46
CA HIS A 7 -74.22 -57.58 -22.19
C HIS A 7 -72.70 -57.38 -22.10
N ARG A 8 -71.97 -57.64 -23.19
CA ARG A 8 -70.52 -57.38 -23.27
C ARG A 8 -70.19 -55.89 -23.14
N VAL A 9 -71.00 -55.03 -23.76
CA VAL A 9 -70.85 -53.57 -23.66
C VAL A 9 -71.10 -53.08 -22.23
N TYR A 10 -72.11 -53.61 -21.53
CA TYR A 10 -72.41 -53.23 -20.15
C TYR A 10 -71.29 -53.64 -19.16
N ILE A 11 -70.70 -54.83 -19.35
CA ILE A 11 -69.54 -55.28 -18.57
C ILE A 11 -68.32 -54.37 -18.78
N ILE A 12 -68.07 -53.94 -20.02
CA ILE A 12 -66.96 -53.03 -20.34
C ILE A 12 -67.17 -51.66 -19.69
N ILE A 13 -68.39 -51.11 -19.71
CA ILE A 13 -68.70 -49.81 -19.08
C ILE A 13 -68.52 -49.88 -17.56
N ILE A 14 -68.99 -50.95 -16.90
CA ILE A 14 -68.78 -51.16 -15.46
C ILE A 14 -67.30 -51.30 -15.12
N ALA A 15 -66.54 -52.03 -15.93
CA ALA A 15 -65.09 -52.17 -15.74
C ALA A 15 -64.37 -50.81 -15.86
N ILE A 16 -64.74 -49.97 -16.84
CA ILE A 16 -64.18 -48.62 -16.99
C ILE A 16 -64.56 -47.73 -15.81
N ALA A 17 -65.82 -47.76 -15.34
CA ALA A 17 -66.26 -46.98 -14.19
C ALA A 17 -65.54 -47.40 -12.89
N LEU A 18 -65.31 -48.71 -12.70
CA LEU A 18 -64.50 -49.23 -11.59
C LEU A 18 -63.04 -48.81 -11.70
N VAL A 19 -62.43 -48.84 -12.90
CA VAL A 19 -61.06 -48.36 -13.11
C VAL A 19 -60.95 -46.84 -12.87
N LEU A 20 -61.94 -46.05 -13.29
CA LEU A 20 -61.98 -44.61 -13.03
C LEU A 20 -62.19 -44.31 -11.53
N GLY A 21 -63.03 -45.08 -10.86
CA GLY A 21 -63.22 -44.99 -9.41
C GLY A 21 -61.98 -45.40 -8.61
N ILE A 22 -61.32 -46.50 -9.00
CA ILE A 22 -60.06 -46.97 -8.40
C ILE A 22 -58.94 -45.98 -8.69
N THR A 23 -58.83 -45.42 -9.89
CA THR A 23 -57.80 -44.40 -10.20
C THR A 23 -58.07 -43.09 -9.45
N PHE A 24 -59.33 -42.69 -9.27
CA PHE A 24 -59.69 -41.55 -8.42
C PHE A 24 -59.39 -41.80 -6.95
N LEU A 25 -59.74 -42.97 -6.41
CA LEU A 25 -59.43 -43.38 -5.04
C LEU A 25 -57.92 -43.51 -4.84
N VAL A 26 -57.19 -44.10 -5.77
CA VAL A 26 -55.72 -44.19 -5.75
C VAL A 26 -55.11 -42.79 -5.82
N ARG A 27 -55.62 -41.89 -6.66
CA ARG A 27 -55.13 -40.50 -6.77
C ARG A 27 -55.45 -39.67 -5.52
N SER A 28 -56.57 -39.93 -4.87
CA SER A 28 -56.95 -39.32 -3.60
C SER A 28 -56.20 -39.92 -2.41
N CYS A 29 -55.83 -41.20 -2.47
CA CYS A 29 -55.07 -41.91 -1.44
C CYS A 29 -53.55 -41.67 -1.58
N MET A 30 -53.08 -41.39 -2.80
CA MET A 30 -51.69 -41.03 -3.14
C MET A 30 -51.47 -39.50 -3.17
N TYR A 31 -52.36 -38.68 -2.58
CA TYR A 31 -52.07 -37.27 -2.34
C TYR A 31 -51.09 -37.13 -1.18
N SER A 32 -49.84 -37.54 -1.39
CA SER A 32 -48.77 -37.28 -0.45
C SER A 32 -48.42 -35.80 -0.51
N LYS A 33 -48.54 -35.12 0.63
CA LYS A 33 -48.15 -33.72 0.77
C LYS A 33 -46.62 -33.66 0.78
N GLU A 34 -46.03 -33.38 -0.36
CA GLU A 34 -44.59 -33.22 -0.49
C GLU A 34 -44.12 -31.85 0.04
N ILE A 35 -43.04 -31.84 0.83
CA ILE A 35 -42.46 -30.60 1.35
C ILE A 35 -41.70 -29.86 0.25
N GLN A 36 -42.14 -28.64 -0.03
CA GLN A 36 -41.56 -27.69 -0.98
C GLN A 36 -40.68 -26.68 -0.24
N ALA A 37 -39.58 -27.15 0.33
CA ALA A 37 -38.59 -26.34 1.05
C ALA A 37 -37.22 -26.35 0.36
N THR A 38 -36.48 -25.25 0.56
CA THR A 38 -35.14 -24.99 -0.02
C THR A 38 -34.18 -24.49 1.05
N VAL A 39 -32.93 -24.94 0.96
CA VAL A 39 -31.78 -24.44 1.72
C VAL A 39 -30.66 -24.17 0.73
N SER A 40 -30.11 -22.96 0.74
CA SER A 40 -29.05 -22.56 -0.20
C SER A 40 -28.12 -21.49 0.40
N PRO A 41 -26.80 -21.57 0.18
CA PRO A 41 -26.07 -22.67 -0.47
C PRO A 41 -25.93 -23.92 0.44
N LEU A 42 -25.77 -25.11 -0.17
CA LEU A 42 -25.50 -26.37 0.56
C LEU A 42 -24.02 -26.55 0.92
N ASP A 43 -23.12 -25.81 0.26
CA ASP A 43 -21.71 -25.74 0.57
C ASP A 43 -21.35 -24.27 0.84
N VAL A 44 -20.95 -23.97 2.08
CA VAL A 44 -20.77 -22.59 2.56
C VAL A 44 -19.49 -22.47 3.39
N GLU A 45 -18.93 -21.28 3.50
CA GLU A 45 -17.82 -21.01 4.42
C GLU A 45 -18.34 -20.55 5.78
N THR A 46 -17.62 -20.82 6.87
CA THR A 46 -17.98 -20.31 8.20
C THR A 46 -18.13 -18.79 8.19
N GLY A 47 -19.18 -18.29 8.83
CA GLY A 47 -19.49 -16.86 8.87
C GLY A 47 -20.35 -16.35 7.69
N ILE A 48 -20.58 -17.17 6.66
CA ILE A 48 -21.51 -16.83 5.57
C ILE A 48 -22.91 -17.41 5.90
N PRO A 49 -24.00 -16.61 5.76
CA PRO A 49 -25.34 -17.09 6.01
C PRO A 49 -25.84 -18.06 4.94
N VAL A 50 -26.59 -19.07 5.38
CA VAL A 50 -27.40 -19.95 4.55
C VAL A 50 -28.85 -19.50 4.63
N SER A 51 -29.51 -19.37 3.48
CA SER A 51 -30.93 -19.05 3.42
C SER A 51 -31.77 -20.31 3.44
N TYR A 52 -32.83 -20.32 4.24
CA TYR A 52 -33.83 -21.39 4.30
C TYR A 52 -35.23 -20.82 4.06
N ALA A 53 -36.07 -21.57 3.37
CA ALA A 53 -37.45 -21.20 3.12
C ALA A 53 -38.34 -22.42 2.83
N ASP A 54 -39.62 -22.31 3.22
CA ASP A 54 -40.65 -23.29 2.88
C ASP A 54 -41.82 -22.66 2.10
N SER A 55 -42.28 -23.38 1.09
CA SER A 55 -43.44 -23.07 0.24
C SER A 55 -44.43 -24.23 0.15
N THR A 56 -44.47 -25.09 1.17
CA THR A 56 -45.37 -26.25 1.22
C THR A 56 -46.82 -25.78 1.30
N LYS A 57 -47.68 -26.28 0.40
CA LYS A 57 -49.10 -25.89 0.34
C LYS A 57 -49.85 -26.36 1.59
N GLY A 58 -50.56 -25.44 2.25
CA GLY A 58 -51.29 -25.72 3.50
C GLY A 58 -50.39 -25.97 4.71
N ALA A 59 -49.17 -25.45 4.71
CA ALA A 59 -48.31 -25.41 5.89
C ALA A 59 -48.71 -24.23 6.78
N ASP A 60 -48.91 -24.51 8.08
CA ASP A 60 -49.31 -23.53 9.08
C ASP A 60 -48.29 -23.41 10.22
N LYS A 61 -47.42 -24.42 10.39
CA LYS A 61 -46.35 -24.46 11.39
C LYS A 61 -45.06 -24.99 10.78
N TRP A 62 -43.95 -24.31 11.07
CA TRP A 62 -42.60 -24.70 10.69
C TRP A 62 -41.75 -24.88 11.94
N TYR A 63 -40.87 -25.87 11.90
CA TYR A 63 -39.86 -26.08 12.91
C TYR A 63 -38.57 -26.53 12.22
N TRP A 64 -37.59 -25.66 12.22
CA TRP A 64 -36.26 -25.89 11.67
C TRP A 64 -35.31 -26.24 12.80
N GLU A 65 -34.50 -27.26 12.59
CA GLU A 65 -33.40 -27.65 13.46
C GLU A 65 -32.12 -27.65 12.63
N PHE A 66 -31.13 -26.86 13.01
CA PHE A 66 -29.92 -26.67 12.21
C PHE A 66 -28.86 -27.76 12.42
N GLY A 67 -29.10 -28.71 13.33
CA GLY A 67 -28.22 -29.86 13.58
C GLY A 67 -27.09 -29.58 14.57
N ASN A 68 -26.96 -28.36 15.08
CA ASN A 68 -26.04 -27.94 16.13
C ASN A 68 -26.74 -27.61 17.47
N GLY A 69 -28.05 -27.85 17.55
CA GLY A 69 -28.89 -27.51 18.71
C GLY A 69 -29.73 -26.25 18.52
N ASP A 70 -29.41 -25.41 17.52
CA ASP A 70 -30.21 -24.22 17.22
C ASP A 70 -31.46 -24.56 16.44
N THR A 71 -32.50 -23.73 16.63
CA THR A 71 -33.83 -23.95 16.05
C THR A 71 -34.47 -22.65 15.55
N SER A 72 -35.44 -22.76 14.65
CA SER A 72 -36.26 -21.64 14.19
C SER A 72 -37.69 -22.08 13.91
N SER A 73 -38.67 -21.24 14.26
CA SER A 73 -40.09 -21.42 13.93
C SER A 73 -40.52 -20.61 12.70
N ASP A 74 -39.60 -19.88 12.08
CA ASP A 74 -39.92 -19.00 10.97
C ASP A 74 -40.07 -19.78 9.66
N ARG A 75 -40.99 -19.30 8.82
CA ARG A 75 -41.21 -19.88 7.48
C ARG A 75 -39.98 -19.74 6.57
N ARG A 76 -39.23 -18.64 6.72
CA ARG A 76 -38.01 -18.33 5.97
C ARG A 76 -37.07 -17.50 6.81
N GLY A 77 -35.77 -17.60 6.55
CA GLY A 77 -34.76 -16.80 7.23
C GLY A 77 -33.35 -17.07 6.70
N GLU A 78 -32.38 -16.48 7.39
CA GLU A 78 -30.96 -16.73 7.19
C GLU A 78 -30.36 -17.26 8.49
N TYR A 79 -29.38 -18.14 8.37
CA TYR A 79 -28.70 -18.74 9.52
C TYR A 79 -27.21 -18.89 9.25
N VAL A 80 -26.38 -18.49 10.21
CA VAL A 80 -24.91 -18.56 10.11
C VAL A 80 -24.40 -19.64 11.06
N PHE A 81 -23.68 -20.62 10.53
CA PHE A 81 -23.06 -21.66 11.35
C PHE A 81 -21.78 -21.11 12.01
N PRO A 82 -21.63 -21.27 13.34
CA PRO A 82 -20.47 -20.75 14.08
C PRO A 82 -19.20 -21.57 13.85
N GLU A 83 -19.32 -22.86 13.57
CA GLU A 83 -18.19 -23.79 13.43
C GLU A 83 -18.19 -24.49 12.07
N THR A 84 -17.03 -25.02 11.68
CA THR A 84 -16.90 -25.86 10.48
C THR A 84 -17.48 -27.24 10.74
N GLY A 85 -18.08 -27.85 9.72
CA GLY A 85 -18.63 -29.19 9.84
C GLY A 85 -19.73 -29.48 8.85
N LYS A 86 -20.22 -30.73 8.89
CA LYS A 86 -21.41 -31.15 8.14
C LYS A 86 -22.61 -31.08 9.07
N TYR A 87 -23.55 -30.21 8.75
CA TYR A 87 -24.78 -30.00 9.51
C TYR A 87 -25.96 -30.58 8.76
N GLN A 88 -26.84 -31.29 9.48
CA GLN A 88 -28.10 -31.79 8.92
C GLN A 88 -29.24 -30.89 9.39
N ILE A 89 -29.70 -30.02 8.51
CA ILE A 89 -30.88 -29.20 8.75
C ILE A 89 -32.12 -30.06 8.58
N ARG A 90 -32.99 -30.11 9.59
CA ARG A 90 -34.30 -30.79 9.54
C ARG A 90 -35.41 -29.76 9.61
N LEU A 91 -36.35 -29.83 8.67
CA LEU A 91 -37.60 -29.10 8.70
C LEU A 91 -38.73 -30.07 9.06
N THR A 92 -39.50 -29.73 10.10
CA THR A 92 -40.77 -30.36 10.44
C THR A 92 -41.93 -29.39 10.16
N VAL A 93 -42.83 -29.76 9.24
CA VAL A 93 -44.02 -28.98 8.88
C VAL A 93 -45.25 -29.63 9.50
N ASN A 94 -46.10 -28.81 10.15
CA ASN A 94 -47.36 -29.22 10.79
C ASN A 94 -47.21 -30.40 11.79
N GLY A 95 -46.00 -30.66 12.28
CA GLY A 95 -45.69 -31.70 13.26
C GLY A 95 -45.65 -33.13 12.72
N ASN A 96 -45.86 -33.35 11.41
CA ASN A 96 -45.95 -34.70 10.84
C ASN A 96 -45.21 -34.91 9.51
N LEU A 97 -44.79 -33.83 8.85
CA LEU A 97 -44.00 -33.92 7.63
C LEU A 97 -42.56 -33.49 7.92
N GLU A 98 -41.58 -34.28 7.48
CA GLU A 98 -40.17 -33.97 7.68
C GLU A 98 -39.37 -33.95 6.38
N LYS A 99 -38.43 -33.01 6.25
CA LYS A 99 -37.44 -32.95 5.17
C LYS A 99 -36.07 -32.58 5.72
N LYS A 100 -35.02 -33.20 5.18
CA LYS A 100 -33.63 -33.02 5.63
C LYS A 100 -32.76 -32.43 4.52
N PHE A 101 -31.86 -31.54 4.90
CA PHE A 101 -30.84 -30.94 4.04
C PHE A 101 -29.48 -31.10 4.70
N ILE A 102 -28.45 -31.42 3.91
CA ILE A 102 -27.09 -31.50 4.40
C ILE A 102 -26.35 -30.25 3.93
N VAL A 103 -25.86 -29.47 4.88
CA VAL A 103 -25.03 -28.29 4.64
C VAL A 103 -23.61 -28.60 5.07
N ASN A 104 -22.66 -28.33 4.20
CA ASN A 104 -21.24 -28.50 4.46
C ASN A 104 -20.61 -27.12 4.68
N VAL A 105 -20.25 -26.84 5.93
CA VAL A 105 -19.61 -25.60 6.35
C VAL A 105 -18.11 -25.83 6.38
N ARG A 106 -17.42 -25.22 5.43
CA ARG A 106 -15.97 -25.29 5.31
C ARG A 106 -15.33 -24.13 6.05
N SER A 107 -14.09 -24.32 6.49
CA SER A 107 -13.27 -23.19 6.93
C SER A 107 -13.21 -22.16 5.81
N PRO A 108 -13.11 -20.85 6.11
CA PRO A 108 -12.84 -19.88 5.08
C PRO A 108 -11.58 -20.35 4.37
N LYS A 109 -11.58 -20.31 3.04
CA LYS A 109 -10.33 -20.57 2.34
C LYS A 109 -9.40 -19.46 2.80
N LYS A 110 -8.44 -19.78 3.69
CA LYS A 110 -7.34 -18.87 3.98
C LYS A 110 -6.82 -18.52 2.60
N ASP A 111 -6.79 -17.24 2.28
CA ASP A 111 -6.16 -16.78 1.06
C ASP A 111 -4.69 -17.20 1.17
N GLU A 112 -4.40 -18.45 0.78
CA GLU A 112 -3.20 -18.77 0.05
C GLU A 112 -3.25 -17.81 -1.11
N SER A 113 -2.75 -16.59 -0.86
CA SER A 113 -2.15 -15.82 -1.91
C SER A 113 -1.30 -16.86 -2.61
N LEU A 114 -1.72 -17.22 -3.83
CA LEU A 114 -0.93 -18.03 -4.73
C LEU A 114 0.52 -17.62 -4.48
N ASP A 115 1.40 -18.60 -4.27
CA ASP A 115 2.82 -18.44 -3.94
C ASP A 115 3.55 -17.78 -5.13
N LEU A 116 3.01 -16.64 -5.54
CA LEU A 116 3.34 -15.85 -6.70
C LEU A 116 4.69 -15.27 -6.38
N ILE A 117 5.58 -15.47 -7.33
CA ILE A 117 6.88 -14.87 -7.28
C ILE A 117 6.71 -13.35 -7.17
N LYS A 118 7.32 -12.77 -6.14
CA LYS A 118 7.35 -11.34 -5.88
C LYS A 118 8.79 -10.92 -5.59
N ILE A 119 9.08 -9.65 -5.83
CA ILE A 119 10.32 -9.01 -5.42
C ILE A 119 10.02 -8.21 -4.14
N ASP A 120 10.77 -8.47 -3.08
CA ASP A 120 10.79 -7.68 -1.86
C ASP A 120 12.11 -6.90 -1.81
N ALA A 121 12.02 -5.59 -2.03
CA ALA A 121 13.15 -4.67 -2.15
C ALA A 121 12.70 -3.21 -1.89
N PRO A 122 13.61 -2.32 -1.45
CA PRO A 122 13.30 -0.91 -1.29
C PRO A 122 12.99 -0.24 -2.63
N LYS A 123 12.20 0.83 -2.59
CA LYS A 123 11.86 1.64 -3.79
C LYS A 123 12.89 2.74 -4.08
N GLU A 124 13.70 3.09 -3.10
CA GLU A 124 14.69 4.15 -3.17
C GLU A 124 15.96 3.68 -2.44
N ALA A 125 17.13 4.06 -2.95
CA ALA A 125 18.43 3.79 -2.32
C ALA A 125 19.48 4.84 -2.75
N LEU A 126 20.58 4.94 -2.00
CA LEU A 126 21.68 5.83 -2.36
C LEU A 126 22.62 5.17 -3.38
N GLN A 127 23.18 5.99 -4.26
CA GLN A 127 24.28 5.61 -5.15
C GLN A 127 25.43 5.02 -4.32
N GLY A 128 25.98 3.90 -4.79
CA GLY A 128 27.09 3.22 -4.10
C GLY A 128 26.67 2.38 -2.89
N GLU A 129 25.39 2.32 -2.53
CA GLU A 129 24.89 1.48 -1.44
C GLU A 129 24.64 0.03 -1.89
N TYR A 130 24.97 -0.95 -1.03
CA TYR A 130 24.63 -2.36 -1.26
C TYR A 130 23.17 -2.62 -0.89
N ILE A 131 22.35 -2.88 -1.92
CA ILE A 131 20.90 -3.08 -1.80
C ILE A 131 20.60 -4.57 -1.82
N THR A 132 19.77 -5.03 -0.89
CA THR A 132 19.30 -6.41 -0.86
C THR A 132 17.96 -6.56 -1.57
N PHE A 133 17.91 -7.46 -2.55
CA PHE A 133 16.70 -7.86 -3.27
C PHE A 133 16.32 -9.28 -2.89
N ARG A 134 15.09 -9.48 -2.43
CA ARG A 134 14.61 -10.79 -1.95
C ARG A 134 13.52 -11.34 -2.86
N GLY A 135 13.73 -12.56 -3.34
CA GLY A 135 12.71 -13.33 -4.03
C GLY A 135 11.72 -13.93 -3.03
N VAL A 136 10.46 -13.55 -3.11
CA VAL A 136 9.36 -14.14 -2.33
C VAL A 136 8.61 -15.12 -3.21
N GLY A 137 8.21 -16.26 -2.65
CA GLY A 137 7.58 -17.37 -3.37
C GLY A 137 8.45 -18.62 -3.42
N ASN A 138 7.92 -19.68 -4.00
CA ASN A 138 8.60 -20.96 -4.18
C ASN A 138 9.00 -21.17 -5.64
N SER A 139 10.32 -21.18 -5.87
CA SER A 139 10.94 -21.49 -7.16
C SER A 139 12.28 -22.19 -6.95
N LYS A 140 12.65 -23.07 -7.87
CA LYS A 140 13.97 -23.71 -7.92
C LYS A 140 15.03 -22.85 -8.60
N ASP A 141 14.64 -21.87 -9.40
CA ASP A 141 15.56 -20.96 -10.08
C ASP A 141 15.14 -19.50 -9.95
N TRP A 142 16.15 -18.63 -9.90
CA TRP A 142 15.97 -17.18 -9.80
C TRP A 142 16.93 -16.56 -10.81
N ARG A 143 16.46 -15.60 -11.60
CA ARG A 143 17.30 -14.88 -12.56
C ARG A 143 16.98 -13.40 -12.46
N TRP A 144 17.92 -12.65 -11.90
CA TRP A 144 17.81 -11.22 -11.68
C TRP A 144 18.48 -10.45 -12.82
N GLU A 145 17.80 -9.42 -13.31
CA GLU A 145 18.35 -8.41 -14.22
C GLU A 145 18.13 -7.04 -13.54
N PHE A 146 19.18 -6.33 -13.15
CA PHE A 146 19.06 -5.08 -12.38
C PHE A 146 18.83 -3.83 -13.24
N GLY A 147 18.75 -4.00 -14.56
CA GLY A 147 18.35 -2.97 -15.50
C GLY A 147 19.49 -2.13 -16.10
N GLU A 148 20.76 -2.42 -15.77
CA GLU A 148 21.92 -1.68 -16.32
C GLU A 148 22.41 -2.26 -17.65
N THR A 149 22.48 -3.59 -17.75
CA THR A 149 23.11 -4.27 -18.90
C THR A 149 22.13 -5.11 -19.72
N GLY A 150 20.93 -5.37 -19.18
CA GLY A 150 19.97 -6.31 -19.77
C GLY A 150 20.44 -7.77 -19.75
N GLN A 151 21.46 -8.09 -18.95
CA GLN A 151 21.95 -9.45 -18.72
C GLN A 151 21.53 -9.94 -17.33
N VAL A 152 21.65 -11.25 -17.10
CA VAL A 152 21.41 -11.84 -15.78
C VAL A 152 22.60 -11.53 -14.87
N ASP A 153 22.34 -10.76 -13.82
CA ASP A 153 23.33 -10.29 -12.85
C ASP A 153 23.46 -11.23 -11.64
N ALA A 154 22.38 -11.93 -11.26
CA ALA A 154 22.38 -12.87 -10.13
C ALA A 154 21.40 -14.04 -10.33
N ILE A 155 21.73 -15.18 -9.73
CA ILE A 155 20.92 -16.42 -9.83
C ILE A 155 20.40 -16.95 -8.48
N GLU A 156 20.70 -16.25 -7.40
CA GLU A 156 20.31 -16.65 -6.05
C GLU A 156 18.93 -16.10 -5.69
N LYS A 157 18.24 -16.75 -4.75
CA LYS A 157 16.93 -16.28 -4.29
C LYS A 157 16.99 -14.88 -3.67
N ASN A 158 18.05 -14.58 -2.94
CA ASN A 158 18.32 -13.26 -2.40
C ASN A 158 19.61 -12.76 -3.03
N ALA A 159 19.56 -11.60 -3.67
CA ALA A 159 20.70 -10.99 -4.35
C ALA A 159 21.07 -9.67 -3.66
N ILE A 160 22.35 -9.32 -3.71
CA ILE A 160 22.86 -8.02 -3.27
C ILE A 160 23.45 -7.32 -4.49
N TYR A 161 23.04 -6.08 -4.74
CA TYR A 161 23.49 -5.30 -5.89
C TYR A 161 23.74 -3.84 -5.51
N LYS A 162 24.59 -3.16 -6.27
CA LYS A 162 24.98 -1.77 -6.05
C LYS A 162 24.97 -1.02 -7.38
N TYR A 163 24.30 0.12 -7.42
CA TYR A 163 24.27 1.00 -8.60
C TYR A 163 25.36 2.06 -8.51
N GLU A 164 26.16 2.19 -9.57
CA GLU A 164 27.27 3.16 -9.64
C GLU A 164 26.82 4.54 -10.09
N LEU A 165 25.67 4.66 -10.76
CA LEU A 165 25.13 5.93 -11.25
C LEU A 165 23.74 6.18 -10.67
N PRO A 166 23.38 7.44 -10.39
CA PRO A 166 22.02 7.79 -10.02
C PRO A 166 21.08 7.64 -11.21
N GLY A 167 19.83 7.30 -10.95
CA GLY A 167 18.84 7.09 -11.99
C GLY A 167 17.69 6.19 -11.57
N ARG A 168 16.73 6.03 -12.48
CA ARG A 168 15.60 5.11 -12.32
C ARG A 168 15.90 3.80 -13.02
N TYR A 169 15.84 2.71 -12.27
CA TYR A 169 16.12 1.37 -12.77
C TYR A 169 14.90 0.45 -12.64
N ILE A 170 14.78 -0.47 -13.59
CA ILE A 170 13.75 -1.52 -13.58
C ILE A 170 14.46 -2.85 -13.35
N VAL A 171 14.26 -3.40 -12.16
CA VAL A 171 14.72 -4.74 -11.79
C VAL A 171 13.70 -5.76 -12.29
N GLN A 172 14.19 -6.78 -12.99
CA GLN A 172 13.38 -7.89 -13.47
C GLN A 172 13.81 -9.19 -12.79
N LEU A 173 12.84 -10.00 -12.40
CA LEU A 173 13.04 -11.34 -11.88
C LEU A 173 12.28 -12.35 -12.75
N ARG A 174 13.01 -13.35 -13.24
CA ARG A 174 12.44 -14.49 -13.96
C ARG A 174 12.71 -15.78 -13.21
N THR A 175 11.70 -16.65 -13.20
CA THR A 175 11.74 -18.02 -12.69
C THR A 175 11.00 -18.96 -13.65
N GLU A 176 11.14 -20.27 -13.47
CA GLU A 176 10.42 -21.29 -14.25
C GLU A 176 8.88 -21.20 -14.13
N GLU A 177 8.37 -20.67 -13.02
CA GLU A 177 6.93 -20.51 -12.76
C GLU A 177 6.36 -19.21 -13.36
N THR A 178 7.21 -18.22 -13.63
CA THR A 178 6.78 -16.91 -14.14
C THR A 178 6.66 -16.91 -15.66
N LYS A 179 5.44 -16.68 -16.19
CA LYS A 179 5.22 -16.48 -17.64
C LYS A 179 5.82 -15.18 -18.16
N TYR A 180 5.82 -14.14 -17.32
CA TYR A 180 6.38 -12.82 -17.59
C TYR A 180 7.29 -12.42 -16.43
N PRO A 181 8.36 -11.63 -16.69
CA PRO A 181 9.23 -11.16 -15.61
C PRO A 181 8.44 -10.37 -14.58
N VAL A 182 8.70 -10.67 -13.30
CA VAL A 182 8.24 -9.85 -12.18
C VAL A 182 9.12 -8.60 -12.17
N VAL A 183 8.50 -7.42 -12.11
CA VAL A 183 9.23 -6.14 -12.21
C VAL A 183 9.17 -5.38 -10.89
N HIS A 184 10.26 -4.70 -10.56
CA HIS A 184 10.37 -3.79 -9.44
C HIS A 184 11.12 -2.54 -9.89
N GLN A 185 10.58 -1.36 -9.61
CA GLN A 185 11.24 -0.10 -9.92
C GLN A 185 11.97 0.39 -8.67
N ILE A 186 13.22 0.83 -8.87
CA ILE A 186 14.03 1.46 -7.84
C ILE A 186 14.61 2.77 -8.35
N ASP A 187 14.52 3.82 -7.54
CA ASP A 187 15.08 5.14 -7.81
C ASP A 187 16.39 5.30 -7.00
N ILE A 188 17.52 5.46 -7.70
CA ILE A 188 18.86 5.62 -7.11
C ILE A 188 19.20 7.10 -7.06
N ILE A 189 19.35 7.60 -5.83
CA ILE A 189 19.60 8.99 -5.53
C ILE A 189 21.13 9.20 -5.47
N PRO A 190 21.69 10.27 -6.04
CA PRO A 190 23.12 10.54 -5.94
C PRO A 190 23.55 10.60 -4.47
N GLN A 191 24.72 10.03 -4.17
CA GLN A 191 25.34 10.26 -2.88
C GLN A 191 25.68 11.75 -2.81
N TYR A 192 25.24 12.44 -1.74
CA TYR A 192 25.54 13.85 -1.54
C TYR A 192 27.04 14.09 -1.77
N SER A 193 27.40 14.83 -2.81
CA SER A 193 28.72 15.44 -2.86
C SER A 193 28.76 16.44 -1.70
N ASP A 194 29.84 16.46 -0.91
CA ASP A 194 30.01 17.43 0.18
C ASP A 194 29.80 18.89 -0.31
N THR A 195 29.91 19.12 -1.62
CA THR A 195 29.61 20.37 -2.34
C THR A 195 28.12 20.76 -2.44
N ASP A 196 27.19 19.87 -2.09
CA ASP A 196 25.72 20.11 -2.11
C ASP A 196 25.10 20.07 -0.71
N THR A 197 25.93 20.16 0.34
CA THR A 197 25.46 20.95 1.47
C THR A 197 25.35 22.37 0.95
N THR A 198 24.19 23.01 1.08
CA THR A 198 24.17 24.45 1.29
C THR A 198 25.02 24.70 2.52
N ASP A 199 26.33 24.85 2.30
CA ASP A 199 27.32 25.06 3.35
C ASP A 199 26.83 26.24 4.17
N VAL A 200 26.50 25.99 5.43
CA VAL A 200 25.99 27.01 6.35
C VAL A 200 26.98 28.18 6.37
N ALA A 201 28.28 27.91 6.21
CA ALA A 201 29.30 28.93 6.07
C ALA A 201 29.17 29.76 4.79
N SER A 202 28.82 29.14 3.66
CA SER A 202 28.55 29.84 2.40
C SER A 202 27.27 30.70 2.44
N ILE A 203 26.19 30.24 3.10
CA ILE A 203 24.98 31.06 3.31
C ILE A 203 25.31 32.27 4.18
N ILE A 204 25.99 32.05 5.31
CA ILE A 204 26.38 33.13 6.21
C ILE A 204 27.35 34.10 5.52
N GLY A 205 28.33 33.57 4.79
CA GLY A 205 29.27 34.34 3.99
C GLY A 205 28.56 35.24 2.98
N ASN A 206 27.55 34.72 2.27
CA ASN A 206 26.75 35.51 1.33
C ASN A 206 25.94 36.62 2.03
N ASP A 207 25.32 36.36 3.18
CA ASP A 207 24.58 37.41 3.90
C ASP A 207 25.54 38.50 4.44
N ILE A 208 26.69 38.12 4.99
CA ILE A 208 27.73 39.07 5.42
C ILE A 208 28.23 39.89 4.22
N LYS A 209 28.51 39.25 3.09
CA LYS A 209 28.90 39.91 1.84
C LYS A 209 27.87 40.97 1.44
N GLU A 210 26.57 40.65 1.46
CA GLU A 210 25.53 41.62 1.13
C GLU A 210 25.54 42.84 2.06
N LYS A 211 25.78 42.65 3.36
CA LYS A 211 25.84 43.77 4.31
C LYS A 211 27.10 44.61 4.14
N LEU A 212 28.23 43.98 3.84
CA LEU A 212 29.48 44.69 3.54
C LEU A 212 29.37 45.48 2.23
N GLN A 213 28.81 44.87 1.18
CA GLN A 213 28.54 45.56 -0.08
C GLN A 213 27.56 46.72 0.14
N ALA A 214 26.53 46.55 0.97
CA ALA A 214 25.62 47.63 1.34
C ALA A 214 26.32 48.82 2.02
N ILE A 215 27.38 48.58 2.80
CA ILE A 215 28.21 49.65 3.38
C ILE A 215 28.98 50.39 2.29
N VAL A 216 29.53 49.67 1.31
CA VAL A 216 30.20 50.27 0.15
C VAL A 216 29.23 51.08 -0.70
N ASP A 217 28.02 50.57 -0.92
CA ASP A 217 26.92 51.20 -1.67
C ASP A 217 26.27 52.39 -0.92
N GLN A 218 26.87 52.87 0.18
CA GLN A 218 26.41 54.02 0.98
C GLN A 218 25.03 53.84 1.64
N LYS A 219 24.57 52.59 1.82
CA LYS A 219 23.38 52.32 2.66
C LYS A 219 23.72 52.58 4.15
N PRO A 220 22.73 52.70 5.05
CA PRO A 220 22.97 53.11 6.43
C PRO A 220 24.01 52.25 7.16
N PHE A 221 25.19 52.85 7.42
CA PHE A 221 26.35 52.16 8.01
C PHE A 221 25.99 51.40 9.29
N ASN A 222 25.42 52.10 10.28
CA ASN A 222 25.10 51.52 11.58
C ASN A 222 24.15 50.32 11.47
N LYS A 223 23.22 50.32 10.51
CA LYS A 223 22.27 49.22 10.32
C LYS A 223 22.98 47.94 9.86
N ASN A 224 23.80 48.06 8.81
CA ASN A 224 24.49 46.91 8.23
C ASN A 224 25.63 46.41 9.14
N TYR A 225 26.38 47.33 9.74
CA TYR A 225 27.44 47.02 10.69
C TYR A 225 26.90 46.30 11.93
N ASN A 226 25.88 46.88 12.59
CA ASN A 226 25.32 46.30 13.82
C ASN A 226 24.64 44.95 13.55
N TYR A 227 24.04 44.76 12.37
CA TYR A 227 23.45 43.48 12.00
C TYR A 227 24.50 42.37 11.97
N VAL A 228 25.61 42.55 11.25
CA VAL A 228 26.66 41.52 11.20
C VAL A 228 27.25 41.28 12.60
N MET A 229 27.44 42.36 13.35
CA MET A 229 27.97 42.35 14.71
C MET A 229 27.13 41.51 15.68
N SER A 230 25.81 41.71 15.69
CA SER A 230 24.90 41.00 16.59
C SER A 230 24.58 39.59 16.15
N THR A 231 24.48 39.35 14.83
CA THR A 231 23.99 38.09 14.28
C THR A 231 25.10 37.05 14.19
N TYR A 232 26.32 37.47 13.89
CA TYR A 232 27.41 36.55 13.52
C TYR A 232 28.67 36.67 14.38
N LEU A 233 28.96 37.87 14.90
CA LEU A 233 30.21 38.16 15.60
C LEU A 233 30.07 38.24 17.13
N CYS A 234 28.88 37.93 17.67
CA CYS A 234 28.59 37.97 19.11
C CYS A 234 28.97 39.31 19.78
N ASN A 235 28.77 40.40 19.05
CA ASN A 235 29.13 41.76 19.45
C ASN A 235 30.62 42.00 19.69
N ASN A 236 31.50 41.22 19.04
CA ASN A 236 32.95 41.41 19.07
C ASN A 236 33.43 42.30 17.91
N PRO A 237 33.76 43.60 18.14
CA PRO A 237 34.29 44.47 17.08
C PRO A 237 35.71 44.10 16.64
N ASN A 238 36.42 43.29 17.42
CA ASN A 238 37.81 42.91 17.20
C ASN A 238 37.98 41.63 16.36
N THR A 239 36.89 41.09 15.81
CA THR A 239 36.94 39.93 14.91
C THR A 239 37.96 40.16 13.78
N LEU A 240 38.82 39.18 13.55
CA LEU A 240 39.88 39.27 12.55
C LEU A 240 39.31 39.23 11.14
N VAL A 241 39.61 40.24 10.32
CA VAL A 241 39.27 40.29 8.89
C VAL A 241 40.54 40.24 8.05
N ILE A 242 40.65 39.23 7.20
CA ILE A 242 41.74 39.06 6.23
C ILE A 242 41.22 39.44 4.85
N VAL A 243 41.77 40.48 4.25
CA VAL A 243 41.36 41.01 2.94
C VAL A 243 42.36 40.55 1.87
N ASN A 244 41.87 39.92 0.80
CA ASN A 244 42.67 39.38 -0.32
C ASN A 244 43.88 38.55 0.14
N ASN A 245 43.69 37.78 1.22
CA ASN A 245 44.70 36.91 1.84
C ASN A 245 45.96 37.59 2.44
N ASP A 246 46.09 38.91 2.33
CA ASP A 246 47.31 39.63 2.74
C ASP A 246 47.08 40.64 3.87
N LYS A 247 45.99 41.40 3.82
CA LYS A 247 45.77 42.53 4.74
C LYS A 247 44.90 42.12 5.92
N LYS A 248 45.41 42.28 7.14
CA LYS A 248 44.68 41.99 8.39
C LYS A 248 44.16 43.27 9.03
N ASN A 249 42.87 43.31 9.38
CA ASN A 249 42.25 44.38 10.17
C ASN A 249 41.30 43.78 11.20
N ASP A 250 40.91 44.54 12.21
CA ASP A 250 39.70 44.25 12.97
C ASP A 250 38.45 44.63 12.16
N PHE A 251 37.32 43.99 12.48
CA PHE A 251 36.07 44.17 11.75
C PHE A 251 35.58 45.62 11.73
N TYR A 252 35.73 46.36 12.84
CA TYR A 252 35.34 47.76 12.91
C TYR A 252 36.20 48.62 11.98
N SER A 253 37.53 48.52 12.05
CA SER A 253 38.46 49.25 11.20
C SER A 253 38.26 48.93 9.73
N TYR A 254 37.98 47.66 9.39
CA TYR A 254 37.66 47.25 8.03
C TYR A 254 36.39 47.93 7.52
N CYS A 255 35.29 47.89 8.29
CA CYS A 255 34.03 48.53 7.90
C CYS A 255 34.13 50.06 7.79
N GLN A 256 34.89 50.71 8.69
CA GLN A 256 35.19 52.14 8.57
C GLN A 256 36.01 52.43 7.31
N GLY A 257 36.95 51.54 6.97
CA GLY A 257 37.66 51.53 5.71
C GLY A 257 36.69 51.51 4.52
N LEU A 258 35.75 50.57 4.48
CA LEU A 258 34.73 50.50 3.41
C LEU A 258 33.89 51.77 3.32
N LYS A 259 33.50 52.38 4.45
CA LYS A 259 32.75 53.63 4.49
C LYS A 259 33.52 54.83 3.90
N ILE A 260 34.83 54.89 4.11
CA ILE A 260 35.70 55.99 3.66
C ILE A 260 36.21 55.76 2.24
N ILE A 261 36.65 54.53 1.96
CA ILE A 261 37.26 54.06 0.71
C ILE A 261 36.22 53.77 -0.36
N GLY A 262 34.97 53.43 0.01
CA GLY A 262 33.82 53.24 -0.91
C GLY A 262 33.44 54.47 -1.75
N ARG A 263 34.19 55.56 -1.66
CA ARG A 263 34.23 56.62 -2.69
C ARG A 263 34.92 56.15 -3.98
N LYS A 264 35.74 55.11 -3.91
CA LYS A 264 36.29 54.29 -5.01
C LYS A 264 35.45 53.01 -5.09
N ARG A 265 35.15 52.53 -6.29
CA ARG A 265 34.17 51.45 -6.53
C ARG A 265 34.71 50.07 -6.10
N THR A 266 34.76 49.81 -4.79
CA THR A 266 35.08 48.49 -4.24
C THR A 266 33.92 47.51 -4.47
N ILE A 267 34.22 46.28 -4.88
CA ILE A 267 33.26 45.19 -5.02
C ILE A 267 33.68 44.08 -4.07
N ILE A 268 32.79 43.68 -3.16
CA ILE A 268 32.99 42.51 -2.31
C ILE A 268 32.61 41.28 -3.13
N GLU A 269 33.59 40.50 -3.54
CA GLU A 269 33.40 39.34 -4.42
C GLU A 269 32.95 38.12 -3.63
N ASN A 270 33.58 37.87 -2.49
CA ASN A 270 33.26 36.74 -1.64
C ASN A 270 33.62 37.00 -0.17
N VAL A 271 32.92 36.33 0.73
CA VAL A 271 33.25 36.29 2.15
C VAL A 271 33.24 34.84 2.59
N LEU A 272 34.41 34.34 2.99
CA LEU A 272 34.56 33.01 3.56
C LEU A 272 34.66 33.14 5.08
N ILE A 273 34.03 32.21 5.78
CA ILE A 273 34.05 32.14 7.23
C ILE A 273 34.65 30.82 7.68
N ASP A 274 35.32 30.87 8.83
CA ASP A 274 35.90 29.72 9.51
C ASP A 274 35.03 29.46 10.74
N VAL A 275 34.16 28.45 10.69
CA VAL A 275 33.30 28.08 11.82
C VAL A 275 33.85 26.79 12.40
N GLU A 276 34.46 26.87 13.57
CA GLU A 276 34.76 25.67 14.34
C GLU A 276 33.45 25.08 14.86
N GLU A 277 33.25 23.75 14.72
CA GLU A 277 32.00 23.05 15.06
C GLU A 277 31.50 23.26 16.51
N THR A 278 32.37 23.77 17.39
CA THR A 278 32.09 24.03 18.80
C THR A 278 31.74 25.49 19.13
N GLU A 279 31.86 26.42 18.19
CA GLU A 279 31.64 27.86 18.46
C GLU A 279 30.42 28.41 17.71
N SER A 280 29.50 29.05 18.46
CA SER A 280 28.33 29.72 17.87
C SER A 280 28.64 31.06 17.20
N CYS A 281 29.88 31.55 17.31
CA CYS A 281 30.30 32.90 16.96
C CYS A 281 31.48 32.84 15.97
N ILE A 282 31.50 33.72 14.98
CA ILE A 282 32.57 33.77 13.98
C ILE A 282 33.72 34.66 14.47
N ASN A 283 34.90 34.07 14.60
CA ASN A 283 36.10 34.74 15.09
C ASN A 283 37.05 35.20 13.98
N LYS A 284 36.80 34.78 12.73
CA LYS A 284 37.64 35.08 11.57
C LYS A 284 36.81 35.18 10.28
N LEU A 285 37.03 36.25 9.53
CA LEU A 285 36.45 36.50 8.21
C LEU A 285 37.55 36.62 7.17
N ILE A 286 37.40 35.97 6.02
CA ILE A 286 38.26 36.16 4.85
C ILE A 286 37.43 36.84 3.77
N VAL A 287 37.78 38.07 3.43
CA VAL A 287 37.05 38.88 2.45
C VAL A 287 37.87 39.00 1.18
N ILE A 288 37.28 38.60 0.07
CA ILE A 288 37.82 38.79 -1.28
C ILE A 288 37.11 40.00 -1.86
N GLN A 289 37.88 41.03 -2.21
CA GLN A 289 37.36 42.27 -2.77
C GLN A 289 38.24 42.79 -3.89
N THR A 290 37.62 43.47 -4.85
CA THR A 290 38.34 44.17 -5.93
C THR A 290 38.06 45.66 -5.83
N ASP A 291 39.12 46.46 -5.81
CA ASP A 291 39.03 47.90 -5.91
C ASP A 291 39.19 48.28 -7.38
N LEU A 292 38.13 48.79 -8.01
CA LEU A 292 38.25 49.30 -9.37
C LEU A 292 39.09 50.59 -9.34
N GLU A 293 40.30 50.53 -9.91
CA GLU A 293 41.14 51.71 -10.14
C GLU A 293 40.47 52.68 -11.13
N GLN A 294 40.77 53.97 -10.97
CA GLN A 294 40.36 55.03 -11.90
C GLN A 294 41.23 55.02 -13.15
#